data_AF-A0AAW1WPJ0-F1
#
_entry.id   AF-A0AAW1WPJ0-F1
#
_cell.length_a   1.000
_cell.length_b   1.000
_cell.length_c   1.000
_cell.angle_alpha   90.00
_cell.angle_beta   90.00
_cell.angle_gamma   90.00
#
_symmetry.space_group_name_H-M   'P 1'
#
loop_
_entity.id
_entity.type
_entity.pdbx_description
1 polymer ?
#
loop_
_entity_poly.entity_id
_entity_poly.type
_entity_poly.pdbx_seq_one_letter_code
_entity_poly.pdbx_strand_id
1 'polypeptide(L)'
;MEMDKSSLSSSSWNETSFSALFHEKQDTKLQDIWPMVESSLEDYGIACALNLAERSVRVSTTRRTKGRNYFAKARRLVQLLTTTHVPPHIYETLNGDRGHALIIKMVDFALNLG
;
A
#
# COMPACT_ATOMS: atom_id res chain seq x y z
N MET A 1 20.97 -27.63 -12.35
CA MET A 1 20.40 -26.27 -12.25
C MET A 1 18.89 -26.41 -12.36
N GLU A 2 18.16 -25.48 -11.75
CA GLU A 2 16.70 -25.47 -11.51
C GLU A 2 16.24 -26.21 -10.25
N MET A 3 16.42 -25.52 -9.12
CA MET A 3 15.49 -25.59 -8.00
C MET A 3 14.24 -24.78 -8.40
N ASP A 4 13.11 -25.45 -8.58
CA ASP A 4 11.85 -24.78 -8.83
C ASP A 4 10.75 -25.19 -7.86
N LYS A 5 10.06 -24.16 -7.38
CA LYS A 5 8.80 -24.13 -6.65
C LYS A 5 8.78 -24.82 -5.29
N SER A 6 9.30 -24.07 -4.32
CA SER A 6 8.81 -24.09 -2.94
C SER A 6 7.30 -23.84 -2.90
N SER A 7 6.53 -24.92 -2.99
CA SER A 7 5.13 -24.96 -2.56
C SER A 7 5.09 -24.78 -1.04
N LEU A 8 5.14 -23.53 -0.57
CA LEU A 8 4.86 -23.21 0.82
C LEU A 8 3.36 -23.05 1.03
N SER A 9 2.66 -24.18 0.97
CA SER A 9 1.42 -24.37 1.72
C SER A 9 1.80 -24.66 3.17
N SER A 10 2.16 -23.61 3.90
CA SER A 10 2.22 -23.64 5.35
C SER A 10 1.41 -22.46 5.86
N SER A 11 0.35 -22.77 6.60
CA SER A 11 -0.34 -21.84 7.48
C SER A 11 0.61 -21.46 8.63
N SER A 12 1.68 -20.77 8.28
CA SER A 12 2.60 -20.18 9.24
C SER A 12 2.07 -18.80 9.59
N TRP A 13 1.87 -18.54 10.87
CA TRP A 13 1.65 -17.19 11.42
C TRP A 13 2.96 -16.39 11.38
N ASN A 14 3.71 -16.52 10.29
CA ASN A 14 4.89 -15.74 10.04
C ASN A 14 4.43 -14.36 9.60
N GLU A 15 4.93 -13.38 10.33
CA GLU A 15 4.83 -11.97 9.98
C GLU A 15 5.09 -11.81 8.49
N THR A 16 4.07 -11.37 7.74
CA THR A 16 4.18 -11.20 6.29
C THR A 16 4.45 -9.73 6.02
N SER A 17 5.59 -9.45 5.39
CA SER A 17 6.00 -8.10 5.00
C SER A 17 6.10 -7.98 3.48
N PHE A 18 5.67 -6.85 2.93
CA PHE A 18 5.75 -6.52 1.51
C PHE A 18 6.32 -5.11 1.34
N SER A 19 7.18 -4.91 0.34
CA SER A 19 7.73 -3.61 0.00
C SER A 19 7.60 -3.32 -1.48
N ALA A 20 7.36 -2.07 -1.85
CA ALA A 20 7.30 -1.60 -3.22
C ALA A 20 8.06 -0.29 -3.39
N LEU A 21 8.67 -0.11 -4.56
CA LEU A 21 9.40 1.10 -4.93
C LEU A 21 8.48 2.04 -5.69
N PHE A 22 8.67 3.36 -5.54
CA PHE A 22 7.94 4.39 -6.27
C PHE A 22 8.89 5.41 -6.92
N HIS A 23 8.35 6.20 -7.85
CA HIS A 23 9.10 7.23 -8.57
C HIS A 23 9.12 8.55 -7.80
N GLU A 24 10.19 9.33 -7.94
CA GLU A 24 10.39 10.63 -7.27
C GLU A 24 9.21 11.60 -7.39
N LYS A 25 8.51 11.60 -8.53
CA LYS A 25 7.35 12.48 -8.76
C LYS A 25 6.19 12.22 -7.80
N GLN A 26 6.19 11.07 -7.13
CA GLN A 26 5.16 10.69 -6.17
C GLN A 26 5.53 11.03 -4.73
N ASP A 27 6.80 11.35 -4.40
CA ASP A 27 7.27 11.63 -3.03
C ASP A 27 6.39 12.65 -2.32
N THR A 28 6.20 13.84 -2.91
CA THR A 28 5.44 14.93 -2.29
C THR A 28 3.98 14.55 -2.04
N LYS A 29 3.37 13.81 -2.98
CA LYS A 29 1.97 13.39 -2.86
C LYS A 29 1.80 12.26 -1.86
N LEU A 30 2.68 11.26 -1.92
CA LEU A 30 2.68 10.15 -0.98
C LEU A 30 2.87 10.70 0.43
N GLN A 31 3.83 11.60 0.63
CA GLN A 31 4.10 12.20 1.94
C GLN A 31 2.88 12.92 2.53
N ASP A 32 2.07 13.61 1.71
CA ASP A 32 0.87 14.31 2.17
C ASP A 32 -0.26 13.35 2.61
N ILE A 33 -0.49 12.28 1.84
CA ILE A 33 -1.57 11.31 2.12
C ILE A 33 -1.14 10.17 3.06
N TRP A 34 0.17 9.93 3.20
CA TRP A 34 0.72 8.81 3.98
C TRP A 34 0.18 8.71 5.40
N PRO A 35 0.12 9.79 6.21
CA PRO A 35 -0.40 9.70 7.57
C PRO A 35 -1.85 9.16 7.63
N MET A 36 -2.67 9.44 6.61
CA MET A 36 -4.03 8.92 6.53
C MET A 36 -4.05 7.43 6.15
N VAL A 37 -3.18 7.00 5.23
CA VAL A 37 -3.00 5.59 4.88
C VAL A 37 -2.52 4.79 6.08
N GLU A 38 -1.55 5.32 6.81
CA GLU A 38 -0.99 4.73 8.02
C GLU A 38 -2.05 4.56 9.10
N SER A 39 -2.79 5.61 9.41
CA SER A 39 -3.89 5.55 10.38
C SER A 39 -4.96 4.54 9.98
N SER A 40 -5.32 4.47 8.69
CA SER A 40 -6.30 3.51 8.20
C SER A 40 -5.81 2.06 8.35
N LEU A 41 -4.56 1.78 7.99
CA LEU A 41 -3.96 0.44 8.07
C LEU A 41 -3.73 -0.01 9.52
N GLU A 42 -3.39 0.93 10.41
CA GLU A 42 -3.19 0.67 11.82
C GLU A 42 -4.46 0.13 12.50
N ASP A 43 -5.66 0.62 12.12
CA ASP A 43 -6.94 0.14 12.66
C ASP A 43 -7.21 -1.35 12.34
N TYR A 44 -6.66 -1.83 11.22
CA TYR A 44 -6.71 -3.22 10.82
C TYR A 44 -5.55 -4.07 11.38
N GLY A 45 -4.62 -3.45 12.12
CA GLY A 45 -3.44 -4.10 12.69
C GLY A 45 -2.31 -4.32 11.69
N ILE A 46 -2.23 -3.48 10.64
CA ILE A 46 -1.20 -3.54 9.61
C ILE A 46 -0.25 -2.36 9.83
N ALA A 47 1.03 -2.65 10.05
CA ALA A 47 2.06 -1.63 10.12
C ALA A 47 2.46 -1.25 8.70
N CYS A 48 2.69 0.04 8.46
CA CYS A 48 3.22 0.53 7.21
C CYS A 48 4.29 1.59 7.45
N ALA A 49 5.28 1.66 6.57
CA ALA A 49 6.37 2.63 6.64
C ALA A 49 6.69 3.18 5.25
N LEU A 50 6.79 4.50 5.16
CA LEU A 50 7.24 5.23 3.97
C LEU A 50 8.69 5.66 4.17
N ASN A 51 9.53 5.29 3.21
CA ASN A 51 10.93 5.69 3.15
C ASN A 51 11.15 6.56 1.91
N LEU A 52 11.23 7.87 2.10
CA LEU A 52 11.48 8.84 1.04
C LEU A 52 12.93 8.74 0.50
N ALA A 53 13.90 8.36 1.35
CA ALA A 53 15.30 8.24 0.95
C ALA A 53 15.49 7.07 -0.03
N GLU A 54 14.91 5.91 0.27
CA GLU A 54 14.92 4.74 -0.61
C GLU A 54 13.79 4.74 -1.65
N ARG A 55 12.90 5.74 -1.60
CA ARG A 55 11.65 5.81 -2.38
C ARG A 55 10.90 4.48 -2.36
N SER A 56 10.74 3.94 -1.16
CA SER A 56 10.12 2.65 -0.91
C SER A 56 9.03 2.76 0.14
N VAL A 57 8.00 1.96 -0.04
CA VAL A 57 6.93 1.78 0.94
C VAL A 57 6.94 0.33 1.39
N ARG A 58 6.74 0.12 2.68
CA ARG A 58 6.72 -1.19 3.31
C ARG A 58 5.42 -1.36 4.09
N VAL A 59 4.83 -2.54 4.01
CA VAL A 59 3.71 -2.97 4.86
C VAL A 59 4.04 -4.29 5.50
N SER A 60 3.65 -4.46 6.76
CA SER A 60 3.82 -5.69 7.51
C SER A 60 2.57 -5.99 8.34
N THR A 61 2.18 -7.27 8.37
CA THR A 61 1.16 -7.73 9.31
C THR A 61 1.71 -7.67 10.73
N THR A 62 0.96 -7.19 11.70
CA THR A 62 1.32 -7.37 13.11
C THR A 62 0.64 -8.60 13.70
N ARG A 63 1.06 -9.04 14.89
CA ARG A 63 0.38 -10.13 15.64
C ARG A 63 -1.08 -9.82 16.00
N ARG A 64 -1.53 -8.57 15.78
CA ARG A 64 -2.92 -8.10 16.00
C ARG A 64 -3.76 -8.05 14.72
N THR A 65 -3.21 -8.43 13.57
CA THR A 65 -3.93 -8.34 12.29
C THR A 65 -5.23 -9.14 12.37
N LYS A 66 -6.38 -8.48 12.16
CA LYS A 66 -7.72 -9.07 12.29
C LYS A 66 -8.03 -10.19 11.27
N GLY A 67 -7.12 -10.47 10.33
CA GLY A 67 -7.22 -11.59 9.39
C GLY A 67 -6.36 -11.43 8.14
N ARG A 68 -6.08 -12.55 7.44
CA ARG A 68 -5.22 -12.60 6.24
C ARG A 68 -5.75 -11.75 5.06
N ASN A 69 -7.06 -11.51 5.04
CA ASN A 69 -7.74 -10.71 4.01
C ASN A 69 -7.31 -9.24 4.03
N TYR A 70 -7.09 -8.66 5.21
CA TYR A 70 -6.68 -7.26 5.34
C TYR A 70 -5.26 -7.03 4.80
N PHE A 71 -4.34 -7.98 5.03
CA PHE A 71 -3.00 -7.87 4.46
C PHE A 71 -3.00 -7.90 2.93
N ALA A 72 -3.83 -8.77 2.34
CA ALA A 72 -4.00 -8.80 0.88
C ALA A 72 -4.53 -7.47 0.34
N LYS A 73 -5.51 -6.86 1.03
CA LYS A 73 -6.04 -5.53 0.71
C LYS A 73 -4.98 -4.43 0.83
N ALA A 74 -4.23 -4.40 1.93
CA ALA A 74 -3.16 -3.42 2.16
C ALA A 74 -2.04 -3.54 1.11
N ARG A 75 -1.63 -4.78 0.78
CA ARG A 75 -0.67 -5.03 -0.29
C ARG A 75 -1.18 -4.50 -1.64
N ARG A 76 -2.46 -4.73 -1.96
CA ARG A 76 -3.07 -4.24 -3.20
C ARG A 76 -3.12 -2.71 -3.22
N LEU A 77 -3.44 -2.09 -2.10
CA LEU A 77 -3.46 -0.64 -1.92
C LEU A 77 -2.08 -0.03 -2.14
N VAL A 78 -1.04 -0.56 -1.49
CA VAL A 78 0.34 -0.11 -1.67
C VAL A 78 0.80 -0.29 -3.10
N GLN A 79 0.52 -1.45 -3.70
CA GLN A 79 0.80 -1.67 -5.12
C GLN A 79 0.07 -0.66 -6.00
N LEU A 80 -1.19 -0.32 -5.71
CA LEU A 80 -1.88 0.74 -6.45
C LEU A 80 -1.18 2.08 -6.24
N LEU A 81 -0.77 2.46 -5.02
CA LEU A 81 -0.07 3.72 -4.80
C LEU A 81 1.25 3.80 -5.57
N THR A 82 2.04 2.72 -5.57
CA THR A 82 3.36 2.69 -6.23
C THR A 82 3.30 2.46 -7.74
N THR A 83 2.39 1.58 -8.19
CA THR A 83 2.27 1.13 -9.59
C THR A 83 1.23 1.90 -10.37
N THR A 84 0.33 2.66 -9.73
CA THR A 84 -0.59 3.53 -10.48
C THR A 84 0.25 4.58 -11.19
N HIS A 85 0.59 4.23 -12.42
CA HIS A 85 0.82 5.11 -13.52
C HIS A 85 -0.52 5.78 -13.76
N VAL A 86 -0.85 6.73 -12.88
CA VAL A 86 -1.97 7.62 -13.07
C VAL A 86 -1.77 8.14 -14.49
N PRO A 87 -2.74 8.01 -15.41
CA PRO A 87 -2.53 8.50 -16.75
C PRO A 87 -2.14 9.98 -16.71
N PRO A 88 -1.24 10.48 -17.59
CA PRO A 88 -0.91 11.91 -17.72
C PRO A 88 -2.14 12.84 -17.67
N HIS A 89 -3.27 12.41 -18.23
CA HIS A 89 -4.52 13.16 -18.20
C HIS A 89 -5.16 13.31 -16.80
N ILE A 90 -4.97 12.34 -15.89
CA ILE A 90 -5.43 12.44 -14.50
C ILE A 90 -4.42 13.25 -13.67
N TYR A 91 -3.12 13.26 -14.00
CA TYR A 91 -2.13 14.09 -13.29
C TYR A 91 -2.44 15.60 -13.33
N GLU A 92 -2.98 16.09 -14.45
CA GLU A 92 -3.40 17.49 -14.60
C GLU A 92 -4.66 17.80 -13.76
N THR A 93 -5.53 16.81 -13.57
CA THR A 93 -6.71 16.89 -12.67
C THR A 93 -6.33 16.71 -11.19
N LEU A 94 -5.26 15.96 -10.90
CA LEU A 94 -4.72 15.72 -9.55
C LEU A 94 -3.94 16.92 -8.99
N ASN A 95 -3.53 17.87 -9.83
CA ASN A 95 -2.83 19.08 -9.36
C ASN A 95 -3.79 20.14 -8.79
N GLY A 96 -5.10 19.90 -8.89
CA GLY A 96 -6.12 20.63 -8.14
C GLY A 96 -6.59 19.86 -6.90
N ASP A 97 -7.29 20.58 -6.01
CA ASP A 97 -7.87 20.16 -4.71
C ASP A 97 -8.53 18.75 -4.68
N ARG A 98 -8.94 18.23 -5.85
CA ARG A 98 -9.58 16.92 -6.01
C ARG A 98 -8.63 15.73 -6.02
N GLY A 99 -7.32 15.95 -6.11
CA GLY A 99 -6.36 14.86 -6.23
C GLY A 99 -6.24 14.00 -4.97
N HIS A 100 -6.27 14.63 -3.80
CA HIS A 100 -6.15 13.94 -2.52
C HIS A 100 -7.42 13.14 -2.24
N ALA A 101 -8.59 13.71 -2.56
CA ALA A 101 -9.88 13.05 -2.40
C ALA A 101 -10.02 11.75 -3.22
N LEU A 102 -9.43 11.68 -4.42
CA LEU A 102 -9.48 10.47 -5.24
C LEU A 102 -8.67 9.33 -4.62
N ILE A 103 -7.49 9.63 -4.09
CA ILE A 103 -6.63 8.62 -3.46
C ILE A 103 -7.25 8.15 -2.15
N ILE A 104 -7.81 9.07 -1.35
CA ILE A 104 -8.56 8.74 -0.13
C ILE A 104 -9.74 7.83 -0.45
N LYS A 105 -10.53 8.14 -1.49
CA LYS A 105 -11.62 7.27 -1.95
C LYS A 105 -11.14 5.91 -2.42
N MET A 106 -9.98 5.82 -3.07
CA MET A 106 -9.39 4.53 -3.45
C MET A 106 -8.94 3.71 -2.23
N VAL A 107 -8.32 4.35 -1.24
CA VAL A 107 -7.91 3.73 0.02
C VAL A 107 -9.13 3.18 0.77
N ASP A 108 -10.16 4.01 0.91
CA ASP A 108 -11.43 3.65 1.53
C ASP A 108 -12.10 2.49 0.77
N PHE A 109 -12.23 2.60 -0.56
CA PHE A 109 -12.81 1.56 -1.41
C PHE A 109 -12.05 0.23 -1.29
N ALA A 110 -10.72 0.25 -1.30
CA ALA A 110 -9.89 -0.95 -1.22
C ALA A 110 -9.94 -1.64 0.14
N LEU A 111 -10.14 -0.88 1.23
CA LEU A 111 -10.21 -1.42 2.59
C LEU A 111 -11.64 -1.81 2.98
N ASN A 112 -12.65 -1.01 2.63
CA ASN A 112 -14.04 -1.17 3.06
C ASN A 112 -14.95 -2.01 2.15
N LEU A 113 -14.62 -2.28 0.88
CA LEU A 113 -15.39 -3.28 0.13
C LEU A 113 -15.07 -4.70 0.62
N GLY A 114 -16.02 -5.29 1.33
CA GLY A 114 -16.12 -6.70 1.68
C GLY A 114 -17.57 -7.13 1.56
#